data_AF-A0A410G5I4-F1
#
_entry.id   AF-A0A410G5I4-F1
#
_cell.length_a   1.000
_cell.length_b   1.000
_cell.length_c   1.000
_cell.angle_alpha   90.00
_cell.angle_beta   90.00
_cell.angle_gamma   90.00
#
_symmetry.space_group_name_H-M   'P 1'
#
loop_
_entity.id
_entity.type
_entity.pdbx_description
1 polymer ?
#
loop_
_entity_poly.entity_id
_entity_poly.type
_entity_poly.pdbx_seq_one_letter_code
_entity_poly.pdbx_strand_id
1 'polypeptide(L)'
;MDTIIGHTECFRLKLWSSIFLFFLSLNAISQDGMAQFQIIEMLFNGQRVTTVNLTILSPNEPPFTGPVPYDPQKLYRSGTTFKTPDGTSIVLFCKGQKQVMQPNSALKLSFVKNGIKAETLVGKVKHFLKDVKSSLSFYKAGNGFTWAHAEGTIFEVEAFEKSKKAKFSTEQGTISIIEEIPVNINEKAKNQIDRSGKAEERQLTSSKRTYNSAGDEYITNNVQAFEYATFDEALEAFDNETYKKDEAVDLENPDYALIEELAGDFTLLGGLYLEDGQPVMAIDPLRKASDYYQLTDPEGYLTLESFLYLAEALILSEDDKNRIEGETIAEEIIKMLENILGDEVENMEYALGNEDYDLVWDIKNDLVVICEYLGWSYDLLDDRENANIYYDFVDQYSDD
;
A
#
# COMPACT_ATOMS: atom_id res chain seq x y z
N MET A 1 -34.88 21.71 -13.50
CA MET A 1 -33.63 22.38 -13.93
C MET A 1 -33.08 23.36 -12.90
N ASP A 2 -33.84 23.78 -11.88
CA ASP A 2 -33.34 24.68 -10.82
C ASP A 2 -32.99 23.99 -9.48
N THR A 3 -32.79 22.67 -9.49
CA THR A 3 -32.51 21.87 -8.27
C THR A 3 -31.13 21.20 -8.28
N ILE A 4 -30.39 21.32 -9.38
CA ILE A 4 -29.06 20.69 -9.56
C ILE A 4 -27.91 21.66 -9.19
N ILE A 5 -28.18 22.97 -9.19
CA ILE A 5 -27.15 24.00 -8.96
C ILE A 5 -26.81 24.16 -7.45
N GLY A 6 -27.68 23.69 -6.55
CA GLY A 6 -27.50 23.81 -5.09
C GLY A 6 -26.53 22.80 -4.47
N HIS A 7 -26.24 21.68 -5.13
CA HIS A 7 -25.33 20.64 -4.60
C HIS A 7 -23.86 20.87 -4.99
N THR A 8 -23.60 21.57 -6.09
CA THR A 8 -22.24 21.83 -6.59
C THR A 8 -21.43 22.80 -5.74
N GLU A 9 -22.06 23.75 -5.03
CA GLU A 9 -21.30 24.75 -4.23
C GLU A 9 -20.95 24.26 -2.82
N CYS A 10 -21.76 23.38 -2.22
CA CYS A 10 -21.45 22.79 -0.91
C CYS A 10 -20.37 21.68 -1.02
N PHE A 11 -20.25 21.03 -2.18
CA PHE A 11 -19.19 20.06 -2.48
C PHE A 11 -17.83 20.72 -2.75
N ARG A 12 -17.81 21.90 -3.40
CA ARG A 12 -16.58 22.64 -3.74
C ARG A 12 -15.77 23.12 -2.53
N LEU A 13 -16.42 23.42 -1.40
CA LEU A 13 -15.74 23.78 -0.16
C LEU A 13 -15.14 22.57 0.59
N LYS A 14 -15.72 21.37 0.42
CA LYS A 14 -15.12 20.11 0.90
C LYS A 14 -13.95 19.67 0.01
N LEU A 15 -14.03 19.91 -1.30
CA LEU A 15 -13.02 19.54 -2.31
C LEU A 15 -11.66 20.22 -2.11
N TRP A 16 -11.66 21.54 -1.81
CA TRP A 16 -10.43 22.28 -1.51
C TRP A 16 -9.91 21.97 -0.10
N SER A 17 -10.77 21.59 0.84
CA SER A 17 -10.31 21.23 2.17
C SER A 17 -9.69 19.83 2.20
N SER A 18 -10.18 18.84 1.44
CA SER A 18 -9.57 17.50 1.40
C SER A 18 -8.18 17.46 0.78
N ILE A 19 -7.99 18.10 -0.38
CA ILE A 19 -6.69 18.18 -1.08
C ILE A 19 -5.72 19.05 -0.27
N PHE A 20 -6.15 20.22 0.24
CA PHE A 20 -5.29 21.07 1.07
C PHE A 20 -5.01 20.48 2.47
N LEU A 21 -5.90 19.65 3.03
CA LEU A 21 -5.66 18.90 4.27
C LEU A 21 -4.69 17.73 4.07
N PHE A 22 -4.70 17.07 2.90
CA PHE A 22 -3.69 16.06 2.55
C PHE A 22 -2.28 16.68 2.62
N PHE A 23 -2.07 17.86 2.04
CA PHE A 23 -0.74 18.50 2.00
C PHE A 23 -0.32 19.22 3.29
N LEU A 24 -1.26 19.73 4.08
CA LEU A 24 -0.96 20.18 5.43
C LEU A 24 -0.62 18.99 6.35
N SER A 25 -1.20 17.82 6.14
CA SER A 25 -0.85 16.62 6.92
C SER A 25 0.52 16.05 6.57
N LEU A 26 0.92 16.05 5.29
CA LEU A 26 2.25 15.57 4.87
C LEU A 26 3.40 16.46 5.42
N ASN A 27 3.19 17.76 5.56
CA ASN A 27 4.20 18.65 6.16
C ASN A 27 4.08 18.77 7.70
N ALA A 28 2.90 18.56 8.29
CA ALA A 28 2.69 18.71 9.74
C ALA A 28 2.98 17.43 10.55
N ILE A 29 3.06 16.25 9.92
CA ILE A 29 3.37 14.98 10.61
C ILE A 29 4.87 14.84 10.92
N SER A 30 5.74 15.68 10.33
CA SER A 30 7.19 15.54 10.50
C SER A 30 7.76 16.04 11.83
N GLN A 31 7.00 16.69 12.74
CA GLN A 31 7.65 17.34 13.89
C GLN A 31 7.08 17.18 15.31
N ASP A 32 5.83 16.80 15.61
CA ASP A 32 5.39 16.81 17.02
C ASP A 32 4.52 15.60 17.41
N GLY A 33 5.19 14.52 17.83
CA GLY A 33 4.58 13.35 18.47
C GLY A 33 4.86 12.02 17.76
N MET A 34 6.12 11.74 17.42
CA MET A 34 6.52 10.52 16.74
C MET A 34 6.00 9.30 17.49
N ALA A 35 5.00 8.66 16.91
CA ALA A 35 4.61 7.35 17.34
C ALA A 35 5.81 6.42 17.08
N GLN A 36 6.18 5.63 18.08
CA GLN A 36 7.47 4.93 18.12
C GLN A 36 7.29 3.47 18.57
N PHE A 37 8.16 2.60 18.06
CA PHE A 37 8.23 1.18 18.40
C PHE A 37 9.35 0.92 19.41
N GLN A 38 9.18 -0.08 20.27
CA GLN A 38 10.19 -0.49 21.26
C GLN A 38 10.48 -1.98 21.13
N ILE A 39 11.75 -2.37 21.29
CA ILE A 39 12.10 -3.78 21.51
C ILE A 39 11.94 -4.07 23.00
N ILE A 40 10.95 -4.88 23.36
CA ILE A 40 10.62 -5.21 24.76
C ILE A 40 11.12 -6.58 25.21
N GLU A 41 11.58 -7.41 24.28
CA GLU A 41 12.20 -8.69 24.58
C GLU A 41 13.13 -9.12 23.44
N MET A 42 14.26 -9.73 23.79
CA MET A 42 15.26 -10.27 22.86
C MET A 42 15.59 -11.71 23.25
N LEU A 43 15.54 -12.61 22.28
CA LEU A 43 15.82 -14.03 22.44
C LEU A 43 16.92 -14.46 21.47
N PHE A 44 17.81 -15.33 21.93
CA PHE A 44 18.75 -16.07 21.09
C PHE A 44 18.66 -17.55 21.41
N ASN A 45 18.35 -18.39 20.40
CA ASN A 45 18.05 -19.81 20.54
C ASN A 45 17.01 -20.10 21.64
N GLY A 46 15.97 -19.27 21.70
CA GLY A 46 14.88 -19.36 22.67
C GLY A 46 15.23 -18.89 24.09
N GLN A 47 16.45 -18.41 24.33
CA GLN A 47 16.87 -17.89 25.65
C GLN A 47 16.90 -16.36 25.65
N ARG A 48 16.42 -15.75 26.74
CA ARG A 48 16.51 -14.30 26.94
C ARG A 48 17.95 -13.84 27.00
N VAL A 49 18.26 -12.80 26.22
CA VAL A 49 19.58 -12.19 26.15
C VAL A 49 19.46 -10.66 26.25
N THR A 50 20.55 -10.00 26.61
CA THR A 50 20.62 -8.53 26.71
C THR A 50 21.21 -7.88 25.46
N THR A 51 21.56 -8.67 24.45
CA THR A 51 22.12 -8.20 23.17
C THR A 51 21.83 -9.25 22.10
N VAL A 52 21.42 -8.81 20.92
CA VAL A 52 21.24 -9.66 19.73
C VAL A 52 21.79 -8.95 18.50
N ASN A 53 22.17 -9.71 17.47
CA ASN A 53 22.48 -9.11 16.17
C ASN A 53 21.18 -8.82 15.43
N LEU A 54 21.04 -7.62 14.88
CA LEU A 54 19.91 -7.22 14.05
C LEU A 54 20.43 -6.41 12.85
N THR A 55 19.66 -6.43 11.76
CA THR A 55 19.72 -5.40 10.73
C THR A 55 18.53 -4.46 10.93
N ILE A 56 18.78 -3.14 10.89
CA ILE A 56 17.79 -2.09 11.11
C ILE A 56 17.92 -1.06 10.00
N LEU A 57 16.84 -0.85 9.26
CA LEU A 57 16.68 0.23 8.28
C LEU A 57 15.70 1.24 8.86
N SER A 58 16.20 2.39 9.30
CA SER A 58 15.38 3.46 9.87
C SER A 58 15.23 4.57 8.82
N PRO A 59 14.04 5.17 8.64
CA PRO A 59 13.89 6.25 7.65
C PRO A 59 14.79 7.44 7.95
N ASN A 60 15.45 7.97 6.91
CA ASN A 60 16.41 9.09 6.98
C ASN A 60 17.62 8.82 7.90
N GLU A 61 17.95 7.55 8.16
CA GLU A 61 19.13 7.16 8.93
C GLU A 61 19.89 6.06 8.17
N PRO A 62 21.24 6.07 8.19
CA PRO A 62 22.00 5.03 7.51
C PRO A 62 21.65 3.63 8.06
N PRO A 63 21.55 2.62 7.18
CA PRO A 63 21.32 1.25 7.59
C PRO A 63 22.36 0.72 8.60
N PHE A 64 21.92 -0.12 9.53
CA PHE A 64 22.77 -0.70 10.56
C PHE A 64 22.63 -2.22 10.65
N THR A 65 23.75 -2.94 10.72
CA THR A 65 23.81 -4.38 11.00
C THR A 65 24.85 -4.63 12.08
N GLY A 66 24.43 -5.26 13.18
CA GLY A 66 25.35 -5.56 14.27
C GLY A 66 24.66 -5.79 15.61
N PRO A 67 25.43 -5.82 16.71
CA PRO A 67 24.90 -6.07 18.04
C PRO A 67 24.08 -4.88 18.55
N VAL A 68 22.81 -5.14 18.87
CA VAL A 68 21.87 -4.20 19.45
C VAL A 68 21.66 -4.56 20.93
N PRO A 69 22.04 -3.67 21.87
CA PRO A 69 21.78 -3.91 23.29
C PRO A 69 20.30 -3.78 23.60
N TYR A 70 19.83 -4.56 24.57
CA TYR A 70 18.49 -4.43 25.10
C TYR A 70 18.34 -3.10 25.83
N ASP A 71 17.54 -2.21 25.25
CA ASP A 71 17.15 -0.94 25.85
C ASP A 71 15.65 -0.71 25.59
N PRO A 72 14.77 -0.97 26.58
CA PRO A 72 13.33 -0.79 26.42
C PRO A 72 12.93 0.70 26.38
N GLN A 73 13.86 1.63 26.64
CA GLN A 73 13.63 3.06 26.47
C GLN A 73 13.99 3.55 25.07
N LYS A 74 14.74 2.76 24.29
CA LYS A 74 15.05 3.10 22.91
C LYS A 74 13.80 3.01 22.05
N LEU A 75 13.53 4.10 21.35
CA LEU A 75 12.37 4.30 20.51
C LEU A 75 12.79 4.32 19.05
N TYR A 76 12.10 3.54 18.22
CA TYR A 76 12.34 3.43 16.78
C TYR A 76 11.22 4.14 16.02
N ARG A 77 11.56 4.81 14.91
CA ARG A 77 10.65 5.67 14.15
C ARG A 77 9.63 4.85 13.36
N SER A 78 8.51 5.49 13.00
CA SER A 78 7.63 5.01 11.94
C SER A 78 8.42 4.70 10.67
N GLY A 79 8.11 3.61 9.98
CA GLY A 79 8.78 3.16 8.75
C GLY A 79 10.04 2.32 9.00
N THR A 80 10.39 2.00 10.25
CA THR A 80 11.59 1.21 10.54
C THR A 80 11.38 -0.26 10.14
N THR A 81 12.32 -0.81 9.37
CA THR A 81 12.44 -2.24 9.08
C THR A 81 13.43 -2.88 10.05
N PHE A 82 12.99 -3.94 10.71
CA PHE A 82 13.84 -4.81 11.53
C PHE A 82 14.04 -6.13 10.79
N LYS A 83 15.24 -6.69 10.84
CA LYS A 83 15.54 -8.04 10.37
C LYS A 83 16.31 -8.84 11.41
N THR A 84 15.82 -10.05 11.67
CA THR A 84 16.40 -11.00 12.63
C THR A 84 17.22 -12.06 11.88
N PRO A 85 18.47 -12.33 12.28
CA PRO A 85 19.23 -13.45 11.74
C PRO A 85 18.78 -14.78 12.39
N ASP A 86 19.40 -15.88 11.95
CA ASP A 86 19.13 -17.20 12.50
C ASP A 86 19.32 -17.26 14.02
N GLY A 87 18.48 -18.07 14.67
CA GLY A 87 18.42 -18.19 16.12
C GLY A 87 17.94 -16.93 16.88
N THR A 88 17.76 -15.77 16.24
CA THR A 88 17.39 -14.52 16.92
C THR A 88 15.89 -14.27 16.83
N SER A 89 15.27 -13.84 17.93
CA SER A 89 13.88 -13.37 17.91
C SER A 89 13.74 -12.12 18.75
N ILE A 90 12.87 -11.21 18.33
CA ILE A 90 12.57 -9.99 19.07
C ILE A 90 11.07 -9.82 19.23
N VAL A 91 10.68 -9.14 20.30
CA VAL A 91 9.30 -8.70 20.52
C VAL A 91 9.28 -7.19 20.44
N LEU A 92 8.55 -6.69 19.45
CA LEU A 92 8.28 -5.28 19.27
C LEU A 92 6.98 -4.93 19.98
N PHE A 93 6.93 -3.75 20.60
CA PHE A 93 5.75 -3.22 21.27
C PHE A 93 5.42 -1.82 20.78
N CYS A 94 4.13 -1.60 20.57
CA CYS A 94 3.61 -0.32 20.16
C CYS A 94 2.12 -0.22 20.48
N LYS A 95 1.69 0.89 21.11
CA LYS A 95 0.27 1.19 21.42
C LYS A 95 -0.53 0.00 22.00
N GLY A 96 0.08 -0.78 22.90
CA GLY A 96 -0.56 -1.95 23.53
C GLY A 96 -0.48 -3.25 22.73
N GLN A 97 0.00 -3.21 21.49
CA GLN A 97 0.17 -4.36 20.62
C GLN A 97 1.59 -4.93 20.70
N LYS A 98 1.73 -6.23 20.46
CA LYS A 98 3.03 -6.90 20.35
C LYS A 98 3.18 -7.57 18.99
N GLN A 99 4.37 -7.48 18.41
CA GLN A 99 4.77 -8.22 17.22
C GLN A 99 5.97 -9.07 17.57
N VAL A 100 5.81 -10.38 17.51
CA VAL A 100 6.87 -11.35 17.80
C VAL A 100 7.48 -11.79 16.48
N MET A 101 8.68 -11.29 16.20
CA MET A 101 9.45 -11.70 15.04
C MET A 101 10.21 -12.98 15.37
N GLN A 102 9.97 -14.03 14.58
CA GLN A 102 10.73 -15.28 14.66
C GLN A 102 12.13 -15.10 14.03
N PRO A 103 13.02 -16.11 14.10
CA PRO A 103 14.30 -16.07 13.39
C PRO A 103 14.11 -16.01 11.87
N ASN A 104 15.06 -15.36 11.20
CA ASN A 104 15.04 -15.15 9.74
C ASN A 104 13.78 -14.42 9.26
N SER A 105 13.34 -13.42 10.01
CA SER A 105 12.17 -12.59 9.66
C SER A 105 12.59 -11.15 9.40
N ALA A 106 11.92 -10.49 8.46
CA ALA A 106 11.99 -9.04 8.29
C ALA A 106 10.60 -8.42 8.42
N LEU A 107 10.51 -7.31 9.15
CA LEU A 107 9.26 -6.63 9.47
C LEU A 107 9.46 -5.12 9.40
N LYS A 108 8.72 -4.46 8.50
CA LYS A 108 8.56 -3.00 8.44
C LYS A 108 7.36 -2.59 9.28
N LEU A 109 7.54 -1.60 10.14
CA LEU A 109 6.47 -1.08 11.00
C LEU A 109 6.26 0.41 10.78
N SER A 110 5.04 0.78 10.43
CA SER A 110 4.65 2.16 10.14
C SER A 110 3.41 2.56 10.92
N PHE A 111 3.39 3.82 11.36
CA PHE A 111 2.18 4.49 11.80
C PHE A 111 1.56 5.20 10.63
N VAL A 112 0.36 4.78 10.28
CA VAL A 112 -0.49 5.50 9.32
C VAL A 112 -1.49 6.36 10.10
N LYS A 113 -2.08 7.35 9.42
CA LYS A 113 -3.03 8.32 9.98
C LYS A 113 -4.03 7.72 10.99
N ASN A 114 -4.53 6.52 10.70
CA ASN A 114 -5.58 5.87 11.48
C ASN A 114 -5.12 4.66 12.31
N GLY A 115 -3.84 4.28 12.27
CA GLY A 115 -3.42 3.04 12.93
C GLY A 115 -1.97 2.60 12.75
N ILE A 116 -1.77 1.28 12.73
CA ILE A 116 -0.46 0.63 12.52
C ILE A 116 -0.53 -0.26 11.29
N LYS A 117 0.47 -0.13 10.42
CA LYS A 117 0.74 -1.02 9.29
C LYS A 117 1.99 -1.84 9.60
N ALA A 118 1.91 -3.16 9.41
CA ALA A 118 2.97 -4.10 9.71
C ALA A 118 3.26 -5.02 8.51
N GLU A 119 4.39 -4.82 7.85
CA GLU A 119 4.73 -5.49 6.59
C GLU A 119 5.81 -6.54 6.86
N THR A 120 5.39 -7.80 6.91
CA THR A 120 6.29 -8.95 7.02
C THR A 120 6.87 -9.24 5.65
N LEU A 121 8.10 -8.77 5.40
CA LEU A 121 8.74 -8.89 4.10
C LEU A 121 9.21 -10.34 3.85
N VAL A 122 9.76 -10.97 4.89
CA VAL A 122 10.13 -12.39 4.87
C VAL A 122 9.96 -13.02 6.24
N GLY A 123 9.75 -14.34 6.27
CA GLY A 123 9.74 -15.13 7.49
C GLY A 123 8.41 -15.03 8.23
N LYS A 124 8.44 -15.22 9.55
CA LYS A 124 7.25 -15.34 10.40
C LYS A 124 7.16 -14.24 11.44
N VAL A 125 5.97 -13.64 11.53
CA VAL A 125 5.64 -12.65 12.55
C VAL A 125 4.29 -12.98 13.16
N LYS A 126 4.26 -13.11 14.50
CA LYS A 126 3.03 -13.30 15.26
C LYS A 126 2.57 -11.98 15.86
N HIS A 127 1.36 -11.57 15.52
CA HIS A 127 0.74 -10.32 15.92
C HIS A 127 -0.25 -10.55 17.06
N PHE A 128 -0.05 -9.84 18.17
CA PHE A 128 -0.90 -9.92 19.35
C PHE A 128 -1.70 -8.63 19.49
N LEU A 129 -2.98 -8.68 19.09
CA LEU A 129 -3.93 -7.57 19.18
C LEU A 129 -4.98 -7.75 20.29
N LYS A 130 -4.82 -8.80 21.10
CA LYS A 130 -5.71 -9.10 22.23
C LYS A 130 -5.70 -7.92 23.22
N ASP A 131 -6.88 -7.54 23.69
CA ASP A 131 -7.11 -6.47 24.67
C ASP A 131 -6.90 -5.02 24.17
N VAL A 132 -6.72 -4.81 22.86
CA VAL A 132 -6.80 -3.46 22.24
C VAL A 132 -8.28 -3.10 22.04
N LYS A 133 -9.05 -3.01 23.13
CA LYS A 133 -10.41 -2.48 23.04
C LYS A 133 -10.30 -0.97 22.85
N SER A 134 -10.60 -0.50 21.64
CA SER A 134 -10.95 0.88 21.28
C SER A 134 -9.85 1.95 21.13
N SER A 135 -8.56 1.63 21.02
CA SER A 135 -7.51 2.68 20.84
C SER A 135 -6.85 2.71 19.46
N LEU A 136 -7.04 1.69 18.63
CA LEU A 136 -6.56 1.65 17.26
C LEU A 136 -7.76 1.48 16.35
N SER A 137 -8.05 2.53 15.58
CA SER A 137 -9.09 2.48 14.56
C SER A 137 -8.70 1.49 13.44
N PHE A 138 -7.39 1.32 13.18
CA PHE A 138 -6.90 0.53 12.05
C PHE A 138 -5.67 -0.35 12.40
N TYR A 139 -5.67 -1.60 11.93
CA TYR A 139 -4.50 -2.48 11.94
C TYR A 139 -4.46 -3.34 10.67
N LYS A 140 -3.34 -3.24 9.94
CA LYS A 140 -3.11 -3.96 8.68
C LYS A 140 -1.77 -4.69 8.76
N ALA A 141 -1.75 -5.99 8.51
CA ALA A 141 -0.52 -6.76 8.42
C ALA A 141 -0.49 -7.69 7.22
N GLY A 142 0.66 -7.81 6.57
CA GLY A 142 0.76 -8.50 5.29
C GLY A 142 2.20 -8.64 4.82
N ASN A 143 2.39 -8.87 3.54
CA ASN A 143 3.70 -9.00 2.90
C ASN A 143 3.97 -7.93 1.83
N GLY A 144 3.33 -6.77 1.91
CA GLY A 144 3.38 -5.73 0.87
C GLY A 144 2.35 -5.94 -0.25
N PHE A 145 2.03 -7.20 -0.58
CA PHE A 145 1.13 -7.57 -1.70
C PHE A 145 -0.24 -8.06 -1.25
N THR A 146 -0.34 -8.68 -0.09
CA THR A 146 -1.61 -9.17 0.47
C THR A 146 -1.74 -8.77 1.93
N TRP A 147 -2.94 -8.38 2.33
CA TRP A 147 -3.16 -7.69 3.59
C TRP A 147 -4.25 -8.33 4.42
N ALA A 148 -3.98 -8.55 5.70
CA ALA A 148 -4.98 -8.94 6.68
C ALA A 148 -5.33 -7.76 7.60
N HIS A 149 -6.63 -7.55 7.76
CA HIS A 149 -7.25 -6.69 8.76
C HIS A 149 -7.75 -7.56 9.90
N ALA A 150 -7.40 -7.15 11.12
CA ALA A 150 -7.66 -7.93 12.30
C ALA A 150 -8.04 -7.03 13.47
N GLU A 151 -9.10 -7.39 14.19
CA GLU A 151 -9.52 -6.72 15.41
C GLU A 151 -9.53 -7.71 16.58
N GLY A 152 -8.85 -7.36 17.68
CA GLY A 152 -8.97 -8.08 18.96
C GLY A 152 -8.49 -9.54 18.96
N THR A 153 -7.61 -9.93 18.03
CA THR A 153 -7.18 -11.34 17.86
C THR A 153 -5.66 -11.53 17.93
N ILE A 154 -5.21 -12.80 17.86
CA ILE A 154 -3.81 -13.19 17.70
C ILE A 154 -3.71 -13.98 16.41
N PHE A 155 -2.87 -13.51 15.49
CA PHE A 155 -2.67 -14.17 14.20
C PHE A 155 -1.20 -14.12 13.79
N GLU A 156 -0.81 -14.99 12.88
CA GLU A 156 0.54 -15.10 12.34
C GLU A 156 0.51 -14.87 10.83
N VAL A 157 1.51 -14.12 10.36
CA VAL A 157 1.82 -13.94 8.94
C VAL A 157 3.15 -14.65 8.67
N GLU A 158 3.16 -15.52 7.66
CA GLU A 158 4.36 -16.13 7.09
C GLU A 158 4.52 -15.62 5.65
N ALA A 159 5.48 -14.75 5.40
CA ALA A 159 5.85 -14.31 4.06
C ALA A 159 6.91 -15.24 3.49
N PHE A 160 6.64 -15.77 2.29
CA PHE A 160 7.57 -16.68 1.63
C PHE A 160 8.69 -15.90 0.94
N GLU A 161 9.93 -16.35 1.12
CA GLU A 161 11.11 -15.75 0.50
C GLU A 161 10.94 -15.63 -1.02
N LYS A 162 11.26 -14.45 -1.58
CA LYS A 162 11.18 -14.14 -3.01
C LYS A 162 9.82 -14.47 -3.62
N SER A 163 8.75 -14.15 -2.90
CA SER A 163 7.39 -14.47 -3.31
C SER A 163 6.38 -13.42 -2.86
N LYS A 164 5.42 -13.12 -3.74
CA LYS A 164 4.21 -12.37 -3.38
C LYS A 164 3.23 -13.18 -2.51
N LYS A 165 3.52 -14.47 -2.23
CA LYS A 165 2.67 -15.33 -1.40
C LYS A 165 2.89 -15.07 0.08
N ALA A 166 1.79 -15.17 0.83
CA ALA A 166 1.82 -15.21 2.29
C ALA A 166 0.85 -16.29 2.80
N LYS A 167 1.16 -16.82 3.99
CA LYS A 167 0.23 -17.64 4.76
C LYS A 167 -0.24 -16.88 5.99
N PHE A 168 -1.54 -16.89 6.20
CA PHE A 168 -2.20 -16.33 7.36
C PHE A 168 -2.80 -17.45 8.19
N SER A 169 -2.59 -17.40 9.50
CA SER A 169 -3.23 -18.32 10.44
C SER A 169 -3.65 -17.57 11.70
N THR A 170 -4.74 -17.99 12.33
CA THR A 170 -5.21 -17.38 13.58
C THR A 170 -5.56 -18.45 14.61
N GLU A 171 -5.18 -18.21 15.87
CA GLU A 171 -5.47 -19.13 16.98
C GLU A 171 -6.84 -18.86 17.62
N GLN A 172 -7.43 -17.69 17.35
CA GLN A 172 -8.70 -17.25 17.92
C GLN A 172 -9.43 -16.28 16.97
N GLY A 173 -10.73 -16.10 17.15
CA GLY A 173 -11.52 -15.15 16.35
C GLY A 173 -11.49 -15.40 14.84
N THR A 174 -11.65 -14.32 14.07
CA THR A 174 -11.62 -14.31 12.62
C THR A 174 -10.83 -13.08 12.16
N ILE A 175 -10.04 -13.22 11.09
CA ILE A 175 -9.38 -12.10 10.41
C ILE A 175 -9.98 -11.93 9.00
N SER A 176 -9.99 -10.70 8.50
CA SER A 176 -10.34 -10.41 7.11
C SER A 176 -9.05 -10.30 6.30
N ILE A 177 -8.92 -11.04 5.21
CA ILE A 177 -7.77 -11.02 4.32
C ILE A 177 -8.25 -10.41 3.00
N ILE A 178 -7.55 -9.38 2.54
CA ILE A 178 -7.80 -8.69 1.27
C ILE A 178 -6.63 -8.98 0.36
N GLU A 179 -6.92 -9.55 -0.79
CA GLU A 179 -5.96 -9.84 -1.84
C GLU A 179 -6.41 -9.22 -3.16
N GLU A 180 -5.45 -8.81 -3.97
CA GLU A 180 -5.69 -8.36 -5.33
C GLU A 180 -5.96 -9.55 -6.25
N ILE A 181 -6.95 -9.40 -7.12
CA ILE A 181 -7.34 -10.37 -8.14
C ILE A 181 -7.22 -9.71 -9.51
N PRO A 182 -6.51 -10.34 -10.46
CA PRO A 182 -6.49 -9.88 -11.84
C PRO A 182 -7.88 -9.91 -12.47
N VAL A 183 -8.18 -8.88 -13.27
CA VAL A 183 -9.37 -8.80 -14.11
C VAL A 183 -8.94 -8.77 -15.57
N ASN A 184 -9.27 -9.84 -16.29
CA ASN A 184 -8.92 -10.00 -17.69
C ASN A 184 -10.13 -9.70 -18.57
N ILE A 185 -9.95 -8.80 -19.53
CA ILE A 185 -10.97 -8.44 -20.52
C ILE A 185 -10.50 -8.96 -21.89
N ASN A 186 -11.31 -9.79 -22.54
CA ASN A 186 -11.02 -10.34 -23.87
C ASN A 186 -11.39 -9.37 -25.02
N GLU A 187 -11.30 -8.07 -24.75
CA GLU A 187 -11.50 -6.96 -25.67
C GLU A 187 -10.27 -6.04 -25.61
N LYS A 188 -9.87 -5.47 -26.75
CA LYS A 188 -8.76 -4.52 -26.77
C LYS A 188 -9.20 -3.18 -26.22
N ALA A 189 -8.35 -2.58 -25.39
CA ALA A 189 -8.40 -1.18 -24.99
C ALA A 189 -8.82 -0.27 -26.16
N LYS A 190 -9.84 0.56 -25.94
CA LYS A 190 -10.29 1.56 -26.92
C LYS A 190 -9.37 2.78 -26.91
N ASN A 191 -8.80 3.10 -25.75
CA ASN A 191 -7.73 4.09 -25.61
C ASN A 191 -6.40 3.38 -25.34
N GLN A 192 -5.57 3.23 -26.37
CA GLN A 192 -4.14 3.03 -26.15
C GLN A 192 -3.55 4.39 -25.84
N ILE A 193 -3.24 4.64 -24.58
CA ILE A 193 -2.43 5.80 -24.23
C ILE A 193 -1.04 5.49 -24.74
N ASP A 194 -0.53 6.33 -25.63
CA ASP A 194 0.89 6.38 -26.00
C ASP A 194 1.67 6.97 -24.80
N ARG A 195 1.56 6.29 -23.64
CA ARG A 195 2.59 6.32 -22.61
C ARG A 195 3.85 5.89 -23.36
N SER A 196 4.93 6.67 -23.24
CA SER A 196 6.13 6.49 -24.07
C SER A 196 6.36 5.01 -24.31
N GLY A 197 6.52 4.55 -25.56
CA GLY A 197 6.27 3.15 -25.99
C GLY A 197 7.04 2.00 -25.29
N LYS A 198 7.64 2.25 -24.13
CA LYS A 198 8.17 1.39 -23.09
C LYS A 198 7.21 1.14 -21.91
N ALA A 199 6.17 1.94 -21.74
CA ALA A 199 5.23 1.76 -20.63
C ALA A 199 4.44 0.45 -20.77
N GLU A 200 4.27 -0.27 -19.66
CA GLU A 200 3.46 -1.47 -19.64
C GLU A 200 1.96 -1.17 -19.88
N GLU A 201 1.24 -2.18 -20.37
CA GLU A 201 -0.22 -2.13 -20.41
C GLU A 201 -0.78 -2.03 -18.99
N ARG A 202 -1.88 -1.28 -18.83
CA ARG A 202 -2.55 -1.16 -17.53
C ARG A 202 -2.95 -2.54 -17.02
N GLN A 203 -2.49 -2.88 -15.82
CA GLN A 203 -2.97 -4.07 -15.12
C GLN A 203 -4.27 -3.74 -14.40
N LEU A 204 -5.36 -4.42 -14.77
CA LEU A 204 -6.65 -4.28 -14.11
C LEU A 204 -6.75 -5.30 -12.97
N THR A 205 -6.94 -4.81 -11.75
CA THR A 205 -7.11 -5.64 -10.55
C THR A 205 -8.32 -5.17 -9.74
N SER A 206 -8.98 -6.08 -9.01
CA SER A 206 -9.95 -5.74 -7.96
C SER A 206 -9.55 -6.44 -6.65
N SER A 207 -10.15 -6.03 -5.55
CA SER A 207 -9.91 -6.60 -4.24
C SER A 207 -10.93 -7.69 -3.92
N LYS A 208 -10.46 -8.79 -3.32
CA LYS A 208 -11.35 -9.78 -2.70
C LYS A 208 -11.07 -9.92 -1.24
N ARG A 209 -12.14 -9.80 -0.46
CA ARG A 209 -12.15 -10.07 0.97
C ARG A 209 -12.49 -11.53 1.24
N THR A 210 -11.61 -12.22 1.95
CA THR A 210 -11.78 -13.58 2.46
C THR A 210 -11.70 -13.56 3.99
N TYR A 211 -12.56 -14.32 4.68
CA TYR A 211 -12.49 -14.46 6.13
C TYR A 211 -11.75 -15.74 6.51
N ASN A 212 -10.74 -15.63 7.38
CA ASN A 212 -10.01 -16.78 7.92
C ASN A 212 -10.31 -16.93 9.42
N SER A 213 -10.87 -18.07 9.82
CA SER A 213 -11.31 -18.34 11.19
C SER A 213 -10.28 -19.15 11.99
N ALA A 214 -10.46 -19.15 13.31
CA ALA A 214 -9.59 -19.86 14.24
C ALA A 214 -9.39 -21.34 13.86
N GLY A 215 -8.12 -21.74 13.69
CA GLY A 215 -7.72 -23.09 13.31
C GLY A 215 -7.58 -23.32 11.81
N ASP A 216 -7.99 -22.36 10.97
CA ASP A 216 -7.81 -22.41 9.52
C ASP A 216 -6.49 -21.74 9.10
N GLU A 217 -5.86 -22.30 8.07
CA GLU A 217 -4.75 -21.68 7.35
C GLU A 217 -5.23 -21.15 6.00
N TYR A 218 -4.89 -19.91 5.69
CA TYR A 218 -5.13 -19.29 4.40
C TYR A 218 -3.80 -19.02 3.69
N ILE A 219 -3.65 -19.48 2.45
CA ILE A 219 -2.48 -19.17 1.61
C ILE A 219 -2.94 -18.34 0.42
N THR A 220 -2.35 -17.16 0.27
CA THR A 220 -2.71 -16.18 -0.76
C THR A 220 -2.27 -16.61 -2.16
N ASN A 221 -2.71 -15.85 -3.16
CA ASN A 221 -2.32 -16.04 -4.56
C ASN A 221 -2.72 -17.43 -5.11
N ASN A 222 -3.88 -17.93 -4.67
CA ASN A 222 -4.57 -19.08 -5.23
C ASN A 222 -5.95 -18.69 -5.79
N VAL A 223 -6.20 -17.38 -5.98
CA VAL A 223 -7.47 -16.88 -6.48
C VAL A 223 -7.48 -16.86 -7.99
N GLN A 224 -8.58 -17.30 -8.57
CA GLN A 224 -8.80 -17.24 -10.00
C GLN A 224 -9.08 -15.79 -10.42
N ALA A 225 -8.47 -15.36 -11.52
CA ALA A 225 -8.78 -14.11 -12.19
C ALA A 225 -10.27 -14.02 -12.55
N PHE A 226 -10.82 -12.81 -12.53
CA PHE A 226 -12.11 -12.55 -13.16
C PHE A 226 -11.91 -12.44 -14.67
N GLU A 227 -12.78 -13.10 -15.43
CA GLU A 227 -12.69 -13.18 -16.89
C GLU A 227 -13.97 -12.62 -17.50
N TYR A 228 -13.84 -11.60 -18.34
CA TYR A 228 -14.97 -11.00 -19.06
C TYR A 228 -14.70 -11.00 -20.56
N ALA A 229 -15.76 -11.06 -21.36
CA ALA A 229 -15.63 -11.01 -22.81
C ALA A 229 -15.42 -9.57 -23.31
N THR A 230 -16.05 -8.59 -22.66
CA THR A 230 -16.06 -7.18 -23.08
C THR A 230 -15.96 -6.23 -21.89
N PHE A 231 -15.59 -4.97 -22.15
CA PHE A 231 -15.62 -3.92 -21.13
C PHE A 231 -17.04 -3.67 -20.61
N ASP A 232 -18.05 -3.67 -21.48
CA ASP A 232 -19.44 -3.50 -21.09
C ASP A 232 -19.90 -4.55 -20.05
N GLU A 233 -19.49 -5.81 -20.22
CA GLU A 233 -19.83 -6.90 -19.29
C GLU A 233 -19.16 -6.68 -17.92
N ALA A 234 -17.89 -6.30 -17.91
CA ALA A 234 -17.17 -6.00 -16.68
C ALA A 234 -17.73 -4.77 -15.97
N LEU A 235 -18.03 -3.69 -16.71
CA LEU A 235 -18.65 -2.49 -16.17
C LEU A 235 -20.03 -2.80 -15.56
N GLU A 236 -20.88 -3.58 -16.22
CA GLU A 236 -22.18 -3.96 -15.66
C GLU A 236 -22.05 -4.77 -14.35
N ALA A 237 -21.06 -5.66 -14.29
CA ALA A 237 -20.79 -6.49 -13.11
C ALA A 237 -20.31 -5.66 -11.91
N PHE A 238 -19.33 -4.76 -12.13
CA PHE A 238 -18.72 -3.99 -11.05
C PHE A 238 -19.53 -2.74 -10.66
N ASP A 239 -20.07 -1.97 -11.62
CA ASP A 239 -20.69 -0.67 -11.32
C ASP A 239 -21.83 -0.81 -10.29
N ASN A 240 -22.81 -1.70 -10.54
CA ASN A 240 -23.93 -1.90 -9.63
C ASN A 240 -23.52 -2.50 -8.28
N GLU A 241 -22.57 -3.44 -8.27
CA GLU A 241 -22.15 -4.11 -7.04
C GLU A 241 -21.37 -3.15 -6.14
N THR A 242 -20.40 -2.42 -6.70
CA THR A 242 -19.53 -1.50 -5.97
C THR A 242 -20.33 -0.36 -5.35
N TYR A 243 -21.20 0.30 -6.11
CA TYR A 243 -22.03 1.39 -5.56
C TYR A 243 -23.03 0.89 -4.50
N LYS A 244 -23.53 -0.34 -4.63
CA LYS A 244 -24.40 -0.93 -3.59
C LYS A 244 -23.64 -1.26 -2.31
N LYS A 245 -22.40 -1.75 -2.40
CA LYS A 245 -21.53 -1.96 -1.22
C LYS A 245 -21.17 -0.62 -0.57
N ASP A 246 -20.94 0.42 -1.36
CA ASP A 246 -20.63 1.78 -0.90
C ASP A 246 -21.73 2.37 0.01
N GLU A 247 -23.01 2.11 -0.28
CA GLU A 247 -24.13 2.52 0.56
C GLU A 247 -24.10 1.93 1.99
N ALA A 248 -23.35 0.84 2.21
CA ALA A 248 -23.19 0.21 3.51
C ALA A 248 -22.04 0.78 4.36
N VAL A 249 -21.25 1.72 3.81
CA VAL A 249 -20.10 2.31 4.52
C VAL A 249 -20.59 3.27 5.61
N ASP A 250 -20.25 2.96 6.86
CA ASP A 250 -20.42 3.83 8.01
C ASP A 250 -19.09 4.48 8.40
N LEU A 251 -18.89 5.74 8.03
CA LEU A 251 -17.66 6.48 8.36
C LEU A 251 -17.56 6.86 9.85
N GLU A 252 -18.65 6.78 10.63
CA GLU A 252 -18.60 7.00 12.08
C GLU A 252 -18.05 5.77 12.82
N ASN A 253 -18.21 4.58 12.23
CA ASN A 253 -17.68 3.32 12.71
C ASN A 253 -17.10 2.48 11.55
N PRO A 254 -15.95 2.90 10.98
CA PRO A 254 -15.44 2.36 9.72
C PRO A 254 -15.01 0.90 9.82
N ASP A 255 -15.58 0.05 8.95
CA ASP A 255 -14.99 -1.24 8.61
C ASP A 255 -13.88 -1.00 7.57
N TYR A 256 -12.65 -0.76 8.04
CA TYR A 256 -11.52 -0.45 7.17
C TYR A 256 -11.20 -1.55 6.15
N ALA A 257 -11.57 -2.80 6.43
CA ALA A 257 -11.39 -3.86 5.46
C ALA A 257 -12.40 -3.76 4.30
N LEU A 258 -13.65 -3.38 4.59
CA LEU A 258 -14.62 -3.06 3.55
C LEU A 258 -14.21 -1.80 2.77
N ILE A 259 -13.71 -0.78 3.45
CA ILE A 259 -13.26 0.47 2.80
C ILE A 259 -12.09 0.18 1.84
N GLU A 260 -11.13 -0.66 2.23
CA GLU A 260 -10.01 -1.04 1.34
C GLU A 260 -10.46 -1.94 0.19
N GLU A 261 -11.40 -2.86 0.42
CA GLU A 261 -12.04 -3.63 -0.66
C GLU A 261 -12.70 -2.70 -1.69
N LEU A 262 -13.48 -1.72 -1.21
CA LEU A 262 -14.14 -0.73 -2.07
C LEU A 262 -13.16 0.18 -2.78
N ALA A 263 -12.04 0.53 -2.16
CA ALA A 263 -11.00 1.32 -2.82
C ALA A 263 -10.45 0.58 -4.06
N GLY A 264 -10.15 -0.73 -3.93
CA GLY A 264 -9.76 -1.57 -5.07
C GLY A 264 -10.85 -1.69 -6.13
N ASP A 265 -12.10 -1.93 -5.71
CA ASP A 265 -13.24 -2.03 -6.65
C ASP A 265 -13.51 -0.73 -7.41
N PHE A 266 -13.38 0.43 -6.75
CA PHE A 266 -13.51 1.74 -7.41
C PHE A 266 -12.31 2.07 -8.31
N THR A 267 -11.09 1.67 -7.93
CA THR A 267 -9.91 1.76 -8.82
C THR A 267 -10.14 0.96 -10.09
N LEU A 268 -10.62 -0.29 -9.97
CA LEU A 268 -10.97 -1.11 -11.13
C LEU A 268 -12.01 -0.44 -12.02
N LEU A 269 -13.11 0.04 -11.42
CA LEU A 269 -14.20 0.68 -12.17
C LEU A 269 -13.68 1.90 -12.96
N GLY A 270 -12.82 2.70 -12.34
CA GLY A 270 -12.10 3.79 -13.00
C GLY A 270 -11.22 3.33 -14.15
N GLY A 271 -10.39 2.30 -13.92
CA GLY A 271 -9.53 1.69 -14.94
C GLY A 271 -10.32 1.15 -16.13
N LEU A 272 -11.45 0.48 -15.89
CA LEU A 272 -12.35 0.00 -16.95
C LEU A 272 -12.91 1.15 -17.78
N TYR A 273 -13.36 2.24 -17.16
CA TYR A 273 -13.82 3.43 -17.90
C TYR A 273 -12.70 4.08 -18.72
N LEU A 274 -11.46 4.12 -18.21
CA LEU A 274 -10.32 4.64 -18.95
C LEU A 274 -9.98 3.78 -20.17
N GLU A 275 -9.88 2.47 -20.00
CA GLU A 275 -9.64 1.51 -21.09
C GLU A 275 -10.76 1.54 -22.14
N ASP A 276 -12.01 1.75 -21.71
CA ASP A 276 -13.17 1.87 -22.60
C ASP A 276 -13.29 3.25 -23.29
N GLY A 277 -12.35 4.16 -23.05
CA GLY A 277 -12.33 5.47 -23.68
C GLY A 277 -13.34 6.47 -23.10
N GLN A 278 -13.70 6.30 -21.84
CA GLN A 278 -14.66 7.12 -21.10
C GLN A 278 -14.00 7.85 -19.90
N PRO A 279 -12.97 8.70 -20.10
CA PRO A 279 -12.20 9.29 -19.01
C PRO A 279 -13.06 10.14 -18.06
N VAL A 280 -14.09 10.82 -18.56
CA VAL A 280 -15.02 11.59 -17.73
C VAL A 280 -15.77 10.70 -16.73
N MET A 281 -16.15 9.49 -17.13
CA MET A 281 -16.86 8.53 -16.27
C MET A 281 -15.93 7.91 -15.22
N ALA A 282 -14.62 7.88 -15.49
CA ALA A 282 -13.62 7.36 -14.56
C ALA A 282 -13.34 8.29 -13.36
N ILE A 283 -13.58 9.60 -13.48
CA ILE A 283 -13.19 10.58 -12.45
C ILE A 283 -13.88 10.30 -11.11
N ASP A 284 -15.20 10.13 -11.09
CA ASP A 284 -15.95 9.93 -9.84
C ASP A 284 -15.55 8.65 -9.09
N PRO A 285 -15.48 7.46 -9.72
CA PRO A 285 -15.00 6.27 -9.04
C PRO A 285 -13.54 6.41 -8.58
N LEU A 286 -12.65 7.00 -9.38
CA LEU A 286 -11.24 7.17 -8.99
C LEU A 286 -11.07 8.15 -7.82
N ARG A 287 -11.89 9.20 -7.73
CA ARG A 287 -11.92 10.06 -6.54
C ARG A 287 -12.34 9.28 -5.29
N LYS A 288 -13.37 8.45 -5.39
CA LYS A 288 -13.80 7.59 -4.27
C LYS A 288 -12.70 6.60 -3.86
N ALA A 289 -12.03 5.97 -4.83
CA ALA A 289 -10.93 5.07 -4.58
C ALA A 289 -9.81 5.77 -3.80
N SER A 290 -9.36 6.93 -4.28
CA SER A 290 -8.32 7.73 -3.62
C SER A 290 -8.75 8.20 -2.22
N ASP A 291 -10.00 8.64 -2.04
CA ASP A 291 -10.53 9.03 -0.73
C ASP A 291 -10.51 7.85 0.26
N TYR A 292 -10.86 6.64 -0.19
CA TYR A 292 -10.85 5.43 0.63
C TYR A 292 -9.46 4.92 0.94
N TYR A 293 -8.56 4.93 -0.04
CA TYR A 293 -7.16 4.61 0.17
C TYR A 293 -6.46 5.59 1.12
N GLN A 294 -6.81 6.88 1.08
CA GLN A 294 -6.33 7.84 2.09
C GLN A 294 -6.80 7.56 3.52
N LEU A 295 -7.92 6.84 3.70
CA LEU A 295 -8.40 6.42 5.01
C LEU A 295 -7.70 5.15 5.51
N THR A 296 -7.31 4.25 4.61
CA THR A 296 -6.75 2.94 4.98
C THR A 296 -5.22 2.95 4.97
N ASP A 297 -4.60 3.43 3.89
CA ASP A 297 -3.16 3.33 3.66
C ASP A 297 -2.62 4.53 2.85
N PRO A 298 -2.66 5.77 3.40
CA PRO A 298 -2.38 7.00 2.65
C PRO A 298 -0.97 7.08 2.03
N GLU A 299 -0.05 6.24 2.48
CA GLU A 299 1.35 6.18 2.03
C GLU A 299 1.64 4.92 1.19
N GLY A 300 0.65 4.05 0.97
CA GLY A 300 0.79 2.83 0.21
C GLY A 300 0.80 3.06 -1.30
N TYR A 301 1.47 2.17 -2.04
CA TYR A 301 1.55 2.25 -3.50
C TYR A 301 0.18 2.21 -4.19
N LEU A 302 -0.80 1.48 -3.66
CA LEU A 302 -2.17 1.47 -4.22
C LEU A 302 -2.87 2.83 -4.14
N THR A 303 -2.56 3.63 -3.12
CA THR A 303 -3.04 5.02 -3.01
C THR A 303 -2.43 5.89 -4.11
N LEU A 304 -1.13 5.74 -4.36
CA LEU A 304 -0.44 6.49 -5.42
C LEU A 304 -0.96 6.06 -6.80
N GLU A 305 -1.18 4.77 -7.02
CA GLU A 305 -1.76 4.24 -8.24
C GLU A 305 -3.15 4.82 -8.52
N SER A 306 -4.03 4.86 -7.51
CA SER A 306 -5.37 5.43 -7.66
C SER A 306 -5.30 6.92 -7.99
N PHE A 307 -4.34 7.66 -7.43
CA PHE A 307 -4.08 9.04 -7.82
C PHE A 307 -3.53 9.19 -9.24
N LEU A 308 -2.70 8.27 -9.71
CA LEU A 308 -2.21 8.28 -11.10
C LEU A 308 -3.34 8.04 -12.09
N TYR A 309 -4.21 7.04 -11.86
CA TYR A 309 -5.40 6.85 -12.67
C TYR A 309 -6.31 8.09 -12.64
N LEU A 310 -6.51 8.69 -11.45
CA LEU A 310 -7.31 9.91 -11.32
C LEU A 310 -6.71 11.07 -12.11
N ALA A 311 -5.41 11.31 -12.01
CA ALA A 311 -4.69 12.34 -12.74
C ALA A 311 -4.86 12.15 -14.25
N GLU A 312 -4.69 10.92 -14.71
CA GLU A 312 -4.90 10.55 -16.11
C GLU A 312 -6.34 10.83 -16.58
N ALA A 313 -7.34 10.39 -15.83
CA ALA A 313 -8.75 10.63 -16.13
C ALA A 313 -9.08 12.13 -16.22
N LEU A 314 -8.51 12.92 -15.31
CA LEU A 314 -8.69 14.37 -15.27
C LEU A 314 -8.04 15.05 -16.49
N ILE A 315 -6.80 14.68 -16.83
CA ILE A 315 -6.09 15.22 -17.99
C ILE A 315 -6.82 14.87 -19.30
N LEU A 316 -7.28 13.62 -19.42
CA LEU A 316 -8.00 13.12 -20.61
C LEU A 316 -9.44 13.63 -20.72
N SER A 317 -10.00 14.26 -19.69
CA SER A 317 -11.38 14.76 -19.72
C SER A 317 -11.60 16.00 -20.60
N GLU A 318 -10.53 16.57 -21.16
CA GLU A 318 -10.52 17.77 -22.03
C GLU A 318 -11.13 19.05 -21.39
N ASP A 319 -11.40 19.05 -20.08
CA ASP A 319 -11.74 20.24 -19.30
C ASP A 319 -10.48 20.88 -18.71
N ASP A 320 -10.26 22.17 -18.99
CA ASP A 320 -9.05 22.89 -18.57
C ASP A 320 -8.80 22.83 -17.06
N LYS A 321 -9.86 22.86 -16.25
CA LYS A 321 -9.73 22.84 -14.80
C LYS A 321 -9.34 21.44 -14.32
N ASN A 322 -9.97 20.40 -14.87
CA ASN A 322 -9.60 19.03 -14.57
C ASN A 322 -8.15 18.76 -14.97
N ARG A 323 -7.73 19.19 -16.17
CA ARG A 323 -6.35 19.03 -16.62
C ARG A 323 -5.34 19.64 -15.65
N ILE A 324 -5.55 20.89 -15.21
CA ILE A 324 -4.67 21.54 -14.21
C ILE A 324 -4.62 20.74 -12.91
N GLU A 325 -5.76 20.20 -12.46
CA GLU A 325 -5.81 19.36 -11.26
C GLU A 325 -5.02 18.06 -11.45
N GLY A 326 -5.16 17.38 -12.59
CA GLY A 326 -4.42 16.16 -12.90
C GLY A 326 -2.91 16.39 -13.03
N GLU A 327 -2.49 17.47 -13.70
CA GLU A 327 -1.08 17.88 -13.78
C GLU A 327 -0.50 18.13 -12.38
N THR A 328 -1.25 18.82 -11.51
CA THR A 328 -0.83 19.07 -10.12
C THR A 328 -0.63 17.77 -9.34
N ILE A 329 -1.55 16.82 -9.47
CA ILE A 329 -1.44 15.50 -8.81
C ILE A 329 -0.17 14.78 -9.28
N ALA A 330 0.10 14.76 -10.60
CA ALA A 330 1.29 14.12 -11.15
C ALA A 330 2.60 14.76 -10.64
N GLU A 331 2.69 16.10 -10.60
CA GLU A 331 3.84 16.82 -10.03
C GLU A 331 4.09 16.47 -8.55
N GLU A 332 3.02 16.32 -7.78
CA GLU A 332 3.10 15.97 -6.36
C GLU A 332 3.56 14.53 -6.13
N ILE A 333 3.10 13.59 -6.97
CA ILE A 333 3.58 12.20 -6.95
C ILE A 333 5.06 12.13 -7.30
N ILE A 334 5.52 12.85 -8.33
CA ILE A 334 6.94 12.93 -8.70
C ILE A 334 7.78 13.35 -7.49
N LYS A 335 7.41 14.47 -6.85
CA LYS A 335 8.15 14.99 -5.70
C LYS A 335 8.20 14.00 -4.54
N MET A 336 7.13 13.24 -4.30
CA MET A 336 7.08 12.23 -3.25
C MET A 336 7.98 11.04 -3.58
N LEU A 337 7.85 10.51 -4.79
CA LEU A 337 8.57 9.32 -5.23
C LEU A 337 10.07 9.56 -5.41
N GLU A 338 10.50 10.72 -5.91
CA GLU A 338 11.93 11.07 -5.99
C GLU A 338 12.61 11.08 -4.62
N ASN A 339 11.88 11.50 -3.57
CA ASN A 339 12.38 11.46 -2.21
C ASN A 339 12.52 10.03 -1.68
N ILE A 340 11.54 9.16 -1.95
CA ILE A 340 11.57 7.75 -1.53
C ILE A 340 12.65 6.98 -2.32
N LEU A 341 12.80 7.25 -3.61
CA LEU A 341 13.77 6.61 -4.49
C LEU A 341 15.19 6.74 -3.94
N GLY A 342 15.57 7.92 -3.45
CA GLY A 342 16.90 8.15 -2.86
C GLY A 342 17.19 7.23 -1.67
N ASP A 343 16.23 7.11 -0.75
CA ASP A 343 16.34 6.26 0.44
C ASP A 343 16.42 4.77 0.05
N GLU A 344 15.60 4.31 -0.90
CA GLU A 344 15.59 2.90 -1.32
C GLU A 344 16.84 2.50 -2.10
N VAL A 345 17.42 3.40 -2.91
CA VAL A 345 18.72 3.15 -3.57
C VAL A 345 19.83 3.00 -2.53
N GLU A 346 19.90 3.86 -1.50
CA GLU A 346 20.87 3.74 -0.42
C GLU A 346 20.70 2.41 0.36
N ASN A 347 19.45 2.02 0.64
CA ASN A 347 19.15 0.74 1.29
C ASN A 347 19.59 -0.46 0.43
N MET A 348 19.38 -0.41 -0.89
CA MET A 348 19.79 -1.47 -1.80
C MET A 348 21.32 -1.60 -1.86
N GLU A 349 22.04 -0.49 -2.00
CA GLU A 349 23.51 -0.48 -2.01
C GLU A 349 24.08 -1.07 -0.70
N TYR A 350 23.46 -0.73 0.42
CA TYR A 350 23.80 -1.30 1.72
C TYR A 350 23.55 -2.81 1.77
N ALA A 351 22.37 -3.27 1.34
CA ALA A 351 22.01 -4.68 1.35
C ALA A 351 22.98 -5.50 0.47
N LEU A 352 23.32 -4.99 -0.72
CA LEU A 352 24.34 -5.57 -1.60
C LEU A 352 25.71 -5.67 -0.93
N GLY A 353 26.14 -4.60 -0.25
CA GLY A 353 27.41 -4.57 0.48
C GLY A 353 27.50 -5.58 1.64
N ASN A 354 26.36 -6.05 2.16
CA ASN A 354 26.26 -7.06 3.20
C ASN A 354 25.90 -8.45 2.65
N GLU A 355 25.85 -8.63 1.32
CA GLU A 355 25.43 -9.89 0.67
C GLU A 355 24.01 -10.34 1.09
N ASP A 356 23.14 -9.38 1.44
CA ASP A 356 21.76 -9.63 1.86
C ASP A 356 20.81 -9.65 0.66
N TYR A 357 20.89 -10.72 -0.14
CA TYR A 357 20.16 -10.82 -1.41
C TYR A 357 18.64 -10.92 -1.27
N ASP A 358 18.11 -11.30 -0.11
CA ASP A 358 16.66 -11.33 0.12
C ASP A 358 16.13 -9.92 0.31
N LEU A 359 16.85 -9.10 1.09
CA LEU A 359 16.52 -7.70 1.25
C LEU A 359 16.71 -6.92 -0.06
N VAL A 360 17.72 -7.26 -0.86
CA VAL A 360 17.90 -6.69 -2.21
C VAL A 360 16.69 -7.01 -3.09
N TRP A 361 16.17 -8.24 -3.05
CA TRP A 361 14.99 -8.61 -3.84
C TRP A 361 13.75 -7.82 -3.40
N ASP A 362 13.53 -7.66 -2.09
CA ASP A 362 12.42 -6.87 -1.57
C ASP A 362 12.53 -5.40 -2.03
N ILE A 363 13.71 -4.78 -1.89
CA ILE A 363 13.93 -3.37 -2.28
C ILE A 363 13.82 -3.19 -3.80
N LYS A 364 14.31 -4.14 -4.61
CA LYS A 364 14.15 -4.10 -6.07
C LYS A 364 12.68 -4.04 -6.48
N ASN A 365 11.79 -4.79 -5.82
CA ASN A 365 10.35 -4.73 -6.12
C ASN A 365 9.78 -3.33 -5.83
N ASP A 366 10.16 -2.72 -4.71
CA ASP A 366 9.75 -1.35 -4.39
C ASP A 366 10.30 -0.35 -5.43
N LEU A 367 11.57 -0.48 -5.82
CA LEU A 367 12.20 0.37 -6.84
C LEU A 367 11.51 0.25 -8.21
N VAL A 368 11.09 -0.95 -8.62
CA VAL A 368 10.31 -1.14 -9.85
C VAL A 368 9.03 -0.32 -9.80
N VAL A 369 8.22 -0.45 -8.75
CA VAL A 369 6.96 0.30 -8.62
C VAL A 369 7.20 1.81 -8.58
N ILE A 370 8.21 2.27 -7.83
CA ILE A 370 8.58 3.69 -7.77
C ILE A 370 8.94 4.22 -9.15
N CYS A 371 9.77 3.49 -9.92
CA CYS A 371 10.19 3.89 -11.25
C CYS A 371 9.05 3.83 -12.28
N GLU A 372 8.16 2.84 -12.22
CA GLU A 372 6.96 2.78 -13.07
C GLU A 372 6.06 4.00 -12.84
N TYR A 373 5.83 4.35 -11.57
CA TYR A 373 4.96 5.47 -11.21
C TYR A 373 5.59 6.82 -11.52
N LEU A 374 6.91 6.97 -11.38
CA LEU A 374 7.65 8.14 -11.86
C LEU A 374 7.55 8.26 -13.37
N GLY A 375 7.80 7.18 -14.11
CA GLY A 375 7.68 7.12 -15.56
C GLY A 375 6.30 7.58 -16.03
N TRP A 376 5.25 7.03 -15.42
CA TRP A 376 3.87 7.37 -15.74
C TRP A 376 3.54 8.83 -15.38
N SER A 377 3.99 9.32 -14.21
CA SER A 377 3.76 10.72 -13.82
C SER A 377 4.39 11.70 -14.82
N TYR A 378 5.61 11.45 -15.28
CA TYR A 378 6.26 12.30 -16.29
C TYR A 378 5.59 12.19 -17.67
N ASP A 379 5.11 11.01 -18.05
CA ASP A 379 4.31 10.84 -19.28
C ASP A 379 3.02 11.66 -19.24
N LEU A 380 2.34 11.72 -18.08
CA LEU A 380 1.14 12.56 -17.89
C LEU A 380 1.43 14.06 -18.07
N LEU A 381 2.67 14.49 -17.84
CA LEU A 381 3.13 15.86 -18.01
C LEU A 381 3.80 16.11 -19.38
N ASP A 382 3.66 15.17 -20.32
CA ASP A 382 4.30 15.20 -21.64
C ASP A 382 5.85 15.28 -21.60
N ASP A 383 6.49 14.91 -20.48
CA ASP A 383 7.94 14.88 -20.30
C ASP A 383 8.52 13.49 -20.61
N ARG A 384 8.48 13.16 -21.90
CA ARG A 384 8.91 11.84 -22.40
C ARG A 384 10.39 11.53 -22.13
N GLU A 385 11.24 12.54 -21.98
CA GLU A 385 12.67 12.31 -21.71
C GLU A 385 12.85 11.70 -20.32
N ASN A 386 12.27 12.34 -19.31
CA ASN A 386 12.32 11.82 -17.94
C ASN A 386 11.52 10.53 -17.78
N ALA A 387 10.35 10.42 -18.42
CA ALA A 387 9.56 9.19 -18.39
C ALA A 387 10.38 7.97 -18.85
N ASN A 388 11.06 8.09 -20.00
CA ASN A 388 11.89 7.01 -20.54
C ASN A 388 13.07 6.62 -19.65
N ILE A 389 13.66 7.58 -18.92
CA ILE A 389 14.74 7.29 -17.95
C ILE A 389 14.23 6.35 -16.86
N TYR A 390 13.05 6.64 -16.30
CA TYR A 390 12.48 5.83 -15.24
C TYR A 390 12.00 4.47 -15.73
N TYR A 391 11.41 4.38 -16.93
CA TYR A 391 11.09 3.08 -17.52
C TYR A 391 12.34 2.23 -17.81
N ASP A 392 13.47 2.83 -18.20
CA ASP A 392 14.73 2.09 -18.33
C ASP A 392 15.24 1.54 -16.98
N PHE A 393 14.97 2.25 -15.87
CA PHE A 393 15.28 1.75 -14.54
C PHE A 393 14.37 0.59 -14.10
N VAL A 394 13.12 0.56 -14.56
CA VAL A 394 12.22 -0.59 -14.35
C VAL A 394 12.85 -1.86 -14.92
N ASP A 395 13.31 -1.82 -16.17
CA ASP A 395 14.01 -2.95 -16.81
C ASP A 395 15.25 -3.35 -15.99
N GLN A 396 16.04 -2.37 -15.55
CA GLN A 396 17.27 -2.60 -14.81
C GLN A 396 17.04 -3.25 -13.43
N TYR A 397 15.97 -2.90 -12.73
CA TYR A 397 15.64 -3.47 -11.41
C TYR A 397 14.85 -4.78 -11.50
N SER A 398 14.12 -5.00 -12.61
CA SER A 398 13.37 -6.23 -12.87
C SER A 398 14.25 -7.41 -13.29
N ASP A 399 15.46 -7.14 -13.80
CA ASP A 399 16.45 -8.17 -14.12
C ASP A 399 17.06 -8.78 -12.83
N ASP A 400 16.91 -10.10 -12.67
CA ASP A 400 17.46 -10.90 -11.55
C ASP A 400 19.00 -10.99 -11.56
#